data_AF-A0A2L2YLK3-F1
#
_entry.id   AF-A0A2L2YLK3-F1
#
_cell.length_a   1.000
_cell.length_b   1.000
_cell.length_c   1.000
_cell.angle_alpha   90.00
_cell.angle_beta   90.00
_cell.angle_gamma   90.00
#
_symmetry.space_group_name_H-M   'P 1'
#
loop_
_entity.id
_entity.type
_entity.pdbx_description
1 polymer ?
#
loop_
_entity_poly.entity_id
_entity_poly.type
_entity_poly.pdbx_seq_one_letter_code
_entity_poly.pdbx_strand_id
1 'polypeptide(L)'
;MVFYFTSDVVSPPALIYMGLDKFENESLIKWGFPEDVWFHVDNYSSAHVYLRLQKGQTLDSIPLPLLQDCAQLVKSNSIVGNKKNNIDIIYTEWSNLKKTGDMEV
;
A
#
# COMPACT_ATOMS: atom_id res chain seq x y z
N MET A 1 -1.87 -15.54 -1.27
CA MET A 1 -0.56 -15.42 -0.57
C MET A 1 -0.28 -13.96 -0.24
N VAL A 2 0.40 -13.65 0.87
CA VAL A 2 0.85 -12.28 1.19
C VAL A 2 2.36 -12.18 1.02
N PHE A 3 2.81 -11.16 0.30
CA PHE A 3 4.22 -10.84 0.15
C PHE A 3 4.63 -9.81 1.19
N TYR A 4 5.80 -10.02 1.79
CA TYR A 4 6.40 -9.10 2.75
C TYR A 4 7.75 -8.62 2.23
N PHE A 5 8.00 -7.34 2.42
CA PHE A 5 9.21 -6.63 2.03
C PHE A 5 9.71 -5.82 3.22
N THR A 6 11.01 -5.58 3.24
CA THR A 6 11.67 -4.72 4.22
C THR A 6 12.41 -3.64 3.46
N SER A 7 12.16 -2.38 3.82
CA SER A 7 12.89 -1.24 3.26
C SER A 7 13.89 -0.71 4.29
N ASP A 8 15.17 -0.76 3.94
CA ASP A 8 16.29 -0.30 4.76
C ASP A 8 16.64 1.18 4.54
N VAL A 9 15.83 1.92 3.77
CA VAL A 9 16.01 3.37 3.55
C VAL A 9 15.67 4.21 4.79
N VAL A 10 15.11 3.57 5.82
CA VAL A 10 14.81 4.14 7.13
C VAL A 10 15.34 3.24 8.24
N SER A 11 15.54 3.80 9.43
CA SER A 11 15.97 3.06 10.62
C SER A 11 14.99 3.34 11.79
N PRO A 12 14.33 2.33 12.36
CA PRO A 12 14.38 0.90 12.01
C PRO A 12 13.81 0.62 10.60
N PRO A 13 14.18 -0.50 9.95
CA PRO A 13 13.65 -0.86 8.64
C PRO A 13 12.12 -0.91 8.62
N ALA A 14 11.53 -0.42 7.54
CA ALA A 14 10.09 -0.37 7.37
C ALA A 14 9.54 -1.70 6.85
N LEU A 15 8.38 -2.11 7.36
CA LEU A 15 7.65 -3.27 6.88
C LEU A 15 6.65 -2.84 5.79
N ILE A 16 6.79 -3.41 4.59
CA ILE A 16 5.87 -3.22 3.48
C ILE A 16 5.28 -4.58 3.11
N TYR A 17 4.00 -4.66 2.78
CA TYR A 17 3.38 -5.92 2.36
C TYR A 17 2.24 -5.70 1.36
N MET A 18 1.91 -6.74 0.59
CA MET A 18 0.80 -6.72 -0.38
C MET A 18 0.22 -8.11 -0.61
N GLY A 19 -1.05 -8.18 -0.99
CA GLY A 19 -1.68 -9.42 -1.42
C GLY A 19 -1.20 -9.86 -2.81
N LEU A 20 -1.21 -11.16 -3.06
CA LEU A 20 -0.93 -11.72 -4.39
C LEU A 20 -2.03 -11.36 -5.38
N ASP A 21 -3.29 -11.45 -4.94
CA ASP A 21 -4.45 -11.18 -5.77
C ASP A 21 -5.56 -10.44 -5.02
N LYS A 22 -6.73 -10.31 -5.68
CA LYS A 22 -7.89 -9.61 -5.13
C LYS A 22 -8.39 -10.21 -3.81
N PHE A 23 -8.34 -11.52 -3.63
CA PHE A 23 -8.88 -12.19 -2.45
C PHE A 23 -8.03 -11.87 -1.21
N GLU A 24 -6.70 -11.83 -1.36
CA GLU A 24 -5.84 -11.36 -0.28
C GLU A 24 -5.97 -9.86 -0.05
N ASN A 25 -6.12 -9.05 -1.10
CA ASN A 25 -6.33 -7.61 -0.95
C ASN A 25 -7.60 -7.31 -0.14
N GLU A 26 -8.70 -8.03 -0.39
CA GLU A 26 -9.93 -7.92 0.39
C GLU A 26 -9.71 -8.30 1.86
N SER A 27 -9.00 -9.40 2.11
CA SER A 27 -8.67 -9.83 3.48
C SER A 27 -7.80 -8.80 4.20
N LEU A 28 -6.80 -8.22 3.54
CA LEU A 28 -5.93 -7.20 4.11
C LEU A 28 -6.66 -5.88 4.36
N ILE A 29 -7.58 -5.48 3.47
CA ILE A 29 -8.46 -4.32 3.73
C ILE A 29 -9.35 -4.60 4.93
N LYS A 30 -9.89 -5.82 5.08
CA LYS A 30 -10.78 -6.16 6.18
C LYS A 30 -10.07 -6.12 7.53
N TRP A 31 -8.84 -6.65 7.59
CA TRP A 31 -8.09 -6.89 8.83
C TRP A 31 -6.85 -6.01 9.03
N GLY A 32 -6.76 -4.88 8.31
CA GLY A 32 -5.68 -3.91 8.50
C GLY A 32 -5.64 -3.30 9.90
N PHE A 33 -4.51 -2.69 10.21
CA PHE A 33 -4.21 -2.05 11.47
C PHE A 33 -4.32 -0.52 11.33
N PRO A 34 -4.58 0.21 12.43
CA PRO A 34 -4.60 1.68 12.41
C PRO A 34 -3.28 2.30 11.92
N GLU A 35 -2.16 1.61 12.12
CA GLU A 35 -0.82 2.04 11.68
C GLU A 35 -0.53 1.75 10.20
N ASP A 36 -1.46 1.10 9.48
CA ASP A 36 -1.25 0.76 8.09
C ASP A 36 -1.61 1.93 7.17
N VAL A 37 -0.70 2.26 6.26
CA VAL A 37 -0.93 3.21 5.17
C VAL A 37 -1.10 2.42 3.88
N TRP A 38 -2.24 2.60 3.24
CA TRP A 38 -2.62 1.94 2.00
C TRP A 38 -2.20 2.76 0.79
N PHE A 39 -1.73 2.10 -0.25
CA PHE A 39 -1.32 2.70 -1.52
C PHE A 39 -1.96 1.99 -2.71
N HIS A 40 -2.29 2.76 -3.75
CA HIS A 40 -2.88 2.26 -4.99
C HIS A 40 -2.59 3.19 -6.17
N VAL A 41 -2.58 2.64 -7.38
CA VAL A 41 -2.46 3.45 -8.60
C VAL A 41 -3.78 4.19 -8.85
N ASP A 42 -3.75 5.51 -9.00
CA ASP A 42 -4.98 6.25 -9.29
C ASP A 42 -5.60 5.81 -10.61
N ASN A 43 -6.91 5.56 -10.63
CA ASN A 43 -7.69 5.19 -11.83
C ASN A 43 -7.26 3.91 -12.60
N TYR A 44 -6.36 3.08 -12.07
CA TYR A 44 -5.99 1.80 -12.69
C TYR A 44 -5.95 0.69 -11.64
N SER A 45 -6.32 -0.53 -12.05
CA SER A 45 -6.15 -1.70 -11.20
C SER A 45 -4.67 -1.93 -10.87
N SER A 46 -4.37 -2.09 -9.58
CA SER A 46 -3.05 -2.46 -9.08
C SER A 46 -3.15 -3.35 -7.85
N ALA A 47 -2.02 -3.89 -7.42
CA ALA A 47 -1.92 -4.42 -6.05
C ALA A 47 -2.26 -3.33 -5.02
N HIS A 48 -2.75 -3.77 -3.86
CA HIS A 48 -2.88 -2.92 -2.67
C HIS A 48 -1.63 -3.12 -1.83
N VAL A 49 -0.79 -2.08 -1.76
CA VAL A 49 0.42 -2.11 -0.94
C VAL A 49 0.14 -1.41 0.38
N TYR A 50 0.70 -1.96 1.45
CA TYR A 50 0.58 -1.44 2.79
C TYR A 50 1.97 -1.18 3.37
N LEU A 51 2.15 0.00 3.93
CA LEU A 51 3.27 0.33 4.80
C LEU A 51 2.78 0.29 6.25
N ARG A 52 3.43 -0.49 7.11
CA ARG A 52 3.15 -0.46 8.55
C ARG A 52 4.04 0.55 9.25
N LEU A 53 3.42 1.61 9.76
CA LEU A 53 4.12 2.62 10.55
C LEU A 53 4.53 2.09 11.92
N GLN A 54 5.62 2.62 12.45
CA GLN A 54 6.00 2.37 13.83
C GLN A 54 5.06 3.13 14.77
N LYS A 55 4.93 2.66 16.01
CA LYS A 55 4.07 3.30 17.00
C LYS A 55 4.43 4.77 17.20
N GLY A 56 3.46 5.66 17.00
CA GLY A 56 3.63 7.12 17.14
C GLY A 56 4.09 7.84 15.88
N GLN A 57 4.36 7.13 14.78
CA GLN A 57 4.52 7.75 13.47
C GLN A 57 3.16 8.09 12.86
N THR A 58 3.13 9.17 12.08
CA THR A 58 1.96 9.62 11.32
C THR A 58 2.28 9.61 9.83
N LEU A 59 1.26 9.79 9.00
CA LEU A 59 1.43 9.89 7.55
C LEU A 59 2.46 10.94 7.13
N ASP A 60 2.47 12.10 7.79
CA ASP A 60 3.41 13.21 7.51
C ASP A 60 4.86 12.89 7.90
N SER A 61 5.06 11.87 8.74
CA SER A 61 6.40 11.47 9.19
C SER A 61 7.11 10.51 8.24
N ILE A 62 6.45 10.06 7.17
CA ILE A 62 7.01 9.11 6.21
C ILE A 62 8.09 9.81 5.36
N PRO A 63 9.35 9.36 5.41
CA PRO A 63 10.41 9.95 4.60
C PRO A 63 10.16 9.71 3.11
N LEU A 64 10.50 10.70 2.28
CA LEU A 64 10.31 10.62 0.82
C LEU A 64 10.89 9.35 0.18
N PRO A 65 12.09 8.85 0.56
CA PRO A 65 12.61 7.60 -0.02
C PRO A 65 11.71 6.39 0.25
N LEU A 66 11.14 6.28 1.45
CA LEU A 66 10.23 5.18 1.80
C LEU A 66 8.90 5.30 1.06
N LEU A 67 8.41 6.54 0.90
CA LEU A 67 7.22 6.81 0.09
C LEU A 67 7.44 6.40 -1.37
N GLN A 68 8.63 6.67 -1.91
CA GLN A 68 9.02 6.27 -3.27
C GLN A 68 9.09 4.75 -3.42
N ASP A 69 9.66 4.02 -2.45
CA ASP A 69 9.67 2.55 -2.47
C ASP A 69 8.24 1.99 -2.57
N CYS A 70 7.32 2.49 -1.74
CA CYS A 70 5.92 2.09 -1.76
C CYS A 70 5.27 2.43 -3.12
N ALA A 71 5.47 3.65 -3.62
CA ALA A 71 4.92 4.10 -4.89
C ALA A 71 5.42 3.28 -6.10
N GLN A 72 6.72 2.95 -6.13
CA GLN A 72 7.29 2.13 -7.20
C GLN A 72 6.77 0.70 -7.14
N LEU A 73 6.65 0.12 -5.95
CA LEU A 73 6.11 -1.24 -5.77
C LEU A 73 4.65 -1.32 -6.22
N VAL A 74 3.83 -0.31 -5.91
CA VAL A 74 2.43 -0.24 -6.34
C VAL A 74 2.35 -0.12 -7.87
N LYS A 75 3.13 0.80 -8.45
CA LYS A 75 3.19 1.00 -9.89
C LYS A 75 3.61 -0.27 -10.61
N SER A 76 4.67 -0.96 -10.15
CA SER A 76 5.18 -2.18 -10.78
C SER A 76 4.16 -3.31 -10.81
N ASN A 77 3.25 -3.33 -9.82
CA ASN A 77 2.18 -4.31 -9.70
C ASN A 77 0.84 -3.82 -10.27
N SER A 78 0.88 -2.90 -11.23
CA SER A 78 -0.26 -2.52 -12.06
C SER A 78 -0.04 -2.92 -13.52
N ILE A 79 -0.94 -3.70 -14.10
CA ILE A 79 -0.83 -4.18 -15.49
C ILE A 79 -0.78 -3.01 -16.49
N VAL A 80 -1.59 -1.98 -16.25
CA VAL A 80 -1.68 -0.80 -17.12
C VAL A 80 -0.84 0.35 -16.58
N GLY A 81 -0.84 0.59 -15.27
CA GLY A 81 -0.11 1.68 -14.64
C GLY A 81 1.40 1.58 -14.82
N ASN A 82 1.97 0.36 -14.77
CA ASN A 82 3.39 0.14 -14.96
C ASN A 82 3.90 0.55 -16.35
N LYS A 83 3.03 0.49 -17.36
CA LYS A 83 3.38 0.83 -18.75
C LYS A 83 3.36 2.33 -19.03
N LYS A 84 2.90 3.13 -18.08
CA LYS A 84 2.83 4.60 -18.24
C LYS A 84 4.11 5.24 -17.72
N ASN A 85 4.54 6.26 -18.46
CA ASN A 85 5.74 7.02 -18.10
C ASN A 85 5.54 7.66 -16.71
N ASN A 86 4.45 8.41 -16.57
CA ASN A 86 4.03 9.07 -15.32
C ASN A 86 2.62 8.62 -14.95
N ILE A 87 2.39 8.47 -13.65
CA ILE A 87 1.09 8.12 -13.08
C ILE A 87 1.03 8.57 -11.63
N ASP A 88 -0.18 8.91 -11.19
CA ASP A 88 -0.43 9.30 -9.82
C ASP A 88 -0.64 8.05 -8.96
N ILE A 89 0.01 8.06 -7.79
CA ILE A 89 -0.17 7.06 -6.74
C ILE A 89 -0.92 7.75 -5.61
N ILE A 90 -2.07 7.19 -5.25
CA ILE A 90 -2.85 7.65 -4.10
C ILE A 90 -2.48 6.82 -2.88
N TYR A 91 -2.45 7.48 -1.73
CA TYR A 91 -2.18 6.80 -0.47
C TYR A 91 -2.92 7.49 0.68
N THR A 92 -3.32 6.70 1.66
CA THR A 92 -4.05 7.17 2.84
C THR A 92 -3.87 6.18 3.98
N GLU A 93 -4.05 6.63 5.22
CA GLU A 93 -4.26 5.73 6.35
C GLU A 93 -5.41 4.76 6.04
N TRP A 94 -5.22 3.49 6.39
CA TRP A 94 -6.19 2.42 6.18
C TRP A 94 -7.54 2.71 6.83
N SER A 95 -7.53 3.39 7.98
CA SER A 95 -8.71 3.85 8.72
C SER A 95 -9.66 4.71 7.89
N ASN A 96 -9.16 5.42 6.87
CA ASN A 96 -9.94 6.29 6.01
C ASN A 96 -10.63 5.54 4.86
N LEU A 97 -10.31 4.27 4.63
CA LEU A 97 -10.90 3.50 3.54
C LEU A 97 -12.37 3.19 3.83
N LYS A 98 -13.26 3.70 2.99
CA LYS A 98 -14.68 3.35 3.03
C LYS A 98 -14.87 1.96 2.42
N LYS A 99 -15.13 0.98 3.29
CA LYS A 99 -15.41 -0.40 2.89
C LYS A 99 -16.88 -0.54 2.55
N THR A 100 -17.20 -0.80 1.29
CA THR A 100 -18.57 -1.06 0.81
C THR A 100 -18.80 -2.56 0.71
N GLY A 101 -20.04 -3.00 0.93
CA GLY A 101 -20.41 -4.42 0.97
C GLY A 101 -20.20 -5.21 -0.34
N ASP A 102 -19.90 -4.53 -1.45
CA ASP A 102 -19.50 -5.14 -2.73
C ASP A 102 -18.06 -5.70 -2.71
N MET A 103 -17.33 -5.51 -1.61
CA MET A 103 -16.15 -6.29 -1.22
C MET A 103 -16.62 -7.66 -0.74
N GLU A 104 -17.14 -8.47 -1.67
CA GLU A 104 -17.95 -9.66 -1.41
C GLU A 104 -17.34 -10.66 -0.40
N VAL A 105 -18.27 -11.24 0.37
CA VAL A 105 -18.18 -12.15 1.53
C VAL A 105 -17.08 -13.21 1.44
#